data_AF-A0A5J5R8K2-F1
#
_entry.id   AF-A0A5J5R8K2-F1
#
_cell.length_a   1.000
_cell.length_b   1.000
_cell.length_c   1.000
_cell.angle_alpha   90.00
_cell.angle_beta   90.00
_cell.angle_gamma   90.00
#
_symmetry.space_group_name_H-M   'P 1'
#
loop_
_entity.id
_entity.type
_entity.pdbx_description
1 polymer ?
#
loop_
_entity_poly.entity_id
_entity_poly.type
_entity_poly.pdbx_seq_one_letter_code
_entity_poly.pdbx_strand_id
1 'polypeptide(L)'
;MHSLRQKASEWSGIDTADAFAIDDTNLFFKLSSTFHQFLHQVSSVLSQMGLFWNSISCSFLLIALEIRVYNDEEEWFRSIFANSKKEEAIQNLYEFFVERMGGPTLYSERKGDPALIGRHRPFPVKHQAAERWLHHMEKALESTPYIDADSKLKIMKFFRHTAFFLVAGDELKNQNQRVP
;
A
#
# COMPACT_ATOMS: atom_id res chain seq x y z
N MET A 1 -20.48 -20.71 -2.47
CA MET A 1 -19.14 -20.17 -2.78
C MET A 1 -18.80 -19.16 -1.71
N HIS A 2 -17.65 -19.30 -1.04
CA HIS A 2 -17.18 -18.27 -0.10
C HIS A 2 -17.04 -16.94 -0.84
N SER A 3 -17.47 -15.84 -0.20
CA SER A 3 -17.25 -14.51 -0.77
C SER A 3 -15.74 -14.24 -0.85
N LEU A 4 -15.33 -13.38 -1.78
CA LEU A 4 -13.92 -12.97 -1.91
C LEU A 4 -13.36 -12.40 -0.61
N ARG A 5 -14.19 -11.66 0.15
CA ARG A 5 -13.82 -11.11 1.46
C ARG A 5 -13.61 -12.23 2.49
N GLN A 6 -14.46 -13.25 2.49
CA GLN A 6 -14.30 -14.37 3.42
C GLN A 6 -13.02 -15.16 3.15
N LYS A 7 -12.72 -15.48 1.88
CA LYS A 7 -11.44 -16.11 1.51
C LYS A 7 -10.25 -15.25 1.93
N ALA A 8 -10.33 -13.94 1.73
CA ALA A 8 -9.29 -13.01 2.13
C ALA A 8 -9.05 -13.08 3.64
N SER A 9 -10.11 -13.09 4.46
CA SER A 9 -9.98 -13.23 5.92
C SER A 9 -9.37 -14.58 6.34
N GLU A 10 -9.81 -15.68 5.74
CA GLU A 10 -9.28 -17.03 6.02
C GLU A 10 -7.78 -17.13 5.71
N TRP A 11 -7.32 -16.59 4.57
CA TRP A 11 -5.92 -16.69 4.17
C TRP A 11 -5.01 -15.64 4.82
N SER A 12 -5.52 -14.43 5.05
CA SER A 12 -4.75 -13.38 5.72
C SER A 12 -4.66 -13.56 7.23
N GLY A 13 -5.62 -14.26 7.83
CA GLY A 13 -5.82 -14.29 9.29
C GLY A 13 -6.35 -12.98 9.86
N ILE A 14 -6.83 -12.06 9.00
CA ILE A 14 -7.36 -10.75 9.40
C ILE A 14 -8.86 -10.71 9.13
N ASP A 15 -9.65 -10.46 10.17
CA ASP A 15 -11.09 -10.26 10.00
C ASP A 15 -11.37 -9.02 9.13
N THR A 16 -12.47 -9.06 8.37
CA THR A 16 -12.84 -7.93 7.52
C THR A 16 -13.04 -6.64 8.32
N ALA A 17 -13.67 -6.69 9.51
CA ALA A 17 -13.85 -5.51 10.35
C ALA A 17 -12.50 -4.91 10.78
N ASP A 18 -11.58 -5.78 11.20
CA ASP A 18 -10.22 -5.41 11.59
C ASP A 18 -9.41 -4.78 10.44
N ALA A 19 -9.58 -5.28 9.22
CA ALA A 19 -8.93 -4.75 8.03
C ALA A 19 -9.42 -3.33 7.68
N PHE A 20 -10.66 -3.00 8.01
CA PHE A 20 -11.29 -1.72 7.69
C PHE A 20 -11.37 -0.76 8.88
N ALA A 21 -10.76 -1.10 10.02
CA ALA A 21 -10.54 -0.17 11.14
C ALA A 21 -9.70 1.07 10.76
N ILE A 22 -9.09 1.08 9.56
CA ILE A 22 -8.52 2.29 8.96
C ILE A 22 -9.57 3.40 8.73
N ASP A 23 -10.86 3.07 8.71
CA ASP A 23 -11.96 4.01 8.50
C ASP A 23 -12.41 4.69 9.80
N ASP A 24 -11.98 4.19 10.96
CA ASP A 24 -12.34 4.74 12.29
C ASP A 24 -11.69 6.11 12.56
N THR A 25 -10.70 6.49 11.76
CA THR A 25 -9.97 7.75 11.91
C THR A 25 -9.49 8.21 10.54
N ASN A 26 -9.50 9.52 10.29
CA ASN A 26 -8.89 10.09 9.09
C ASN A 26 -7.36 9.98 9.19
N LEU A 27 -6.81 8.87 8.69
CA LEU A 27 -5.38 8.59 8.70
C LEU A 27 -4.61 9.62 7.88
N PHE A 28 -5.16 10.13 6.78
CA PHE A 28 -4.52 11.18 5.99
C PHE A 28 -4.22 12.43 6.84
N PHE A 29 -5.21 12.92 7.59
CA PHE A 29 -5.04 14.06 8.48
C PHE A 29 -4.08 13.75 9.64
N LYS A 30 -4.22 12.58 10.27
CA LYS A 30 -3.36 12.15 11.38
C LYS A 30 -1.89 12.08 10.94
N LEU A 31 -1.60 11.40 9.83
CA LEU A 31 -0.24 11.22 9.31
C LEU A 31 0.36 12.52 8.81
N SER A 32 -0.43 13.40 8.18
CA SER A 32 0.04 14.71 7.76
C SER A 32 0.43 15.59 8.96
N SER A 33 -0.35 15.51 10.04
CA SER A 33 -0.06 16.23 11.29
C SER A 33 1.20 15.71 11.98
N THR A 34 1.34 14.39 12.14
CA THR A 34 2.53 13.79 12.77
C THR A 34 3.79 14.02 11.94
N PHE A 35 3.68 13.98 10.61
CA PHE A 35 4.78 14.34 9.72
C PHE A 35 5.19 15.80 9.88
N HIS A 36 4.23 16.73 9.96
CA HIS A 36 4.53 18.14 10.19
C HIS A 36 5.23 18.36 11.54
N GLN A 37 4.79 17.69 12.61
CA GLN A 37 5.44 17.73 13.92
C GLN A 37 6.86 17.16 13.88
N PHE A 38 7.04 16.02 13.20
CA PHE A 38 8.36 15.43 12.98
C PHE A 38 9.26 16.42 12.22
N LEU A 39 8.77 16.99 11.11
CA LEU A 39 9.50 18.01 10.35
C LEU A 39 9.89 19.21 11.20
N HIS A 40 9.07 19.68 12.14
CA HIS A 40 9.47 20.73 13.07
C HIS A 40 10.60 20.31 14.01
N GLN A 41 10.58 19.07 14.48
CA GLN A 41 11.67 18.53 15.31
C GLN A 41 12.97 18.41 14.49
N VAL A 42 12.91 17.85 13.28
CA VAL A 42 14.10 17.72 12.43
C VAL A 42 14.51 19.04 11.80
N SER A 43 13.62 19.98 11.50
CA SER A 43 13.98 21.28 10.92
C SER A 43 14.78 22.12 11.91
N SER A 44 14.53 22.00 13.22
CA SER A 44 15.39 22.63 14.23
C SER A 44 16.83 22.08 14.19
N VAL A 45 16.99 20.78 13.94
CA VAL A 45 18.29 20.08 13.82
C VAL A 45 18.93 20.32 12.45
N LEU A 46 18.14 20.30 11.38
CA LEU A 46 18.58 20.48 9.99
C LEU A 46 18.84 21.95 9.66
N SER A 47 18.16 22.89 10.32
CA SER A 47 18.50 24.33 10.28
C SER A 47 19.86 24.59 10.92
N GLN A 48 20.24 23.84 11.95
CA GLN A 48 21.60 23.85 12.48
C GLN A 48 22.62 23.20 11.52
N MET A 49 22.18 22.35 10.59
CA MET A 49 23.00 21.64 9.60
C MET A 49 22.88 22.16 8.15
N GLY A 50 22.12 23.22 7.90
CA GLY A 50 21.98 23.87 6.59
C GLY A 50 21.12 23.15 5.53
N LEU A 51 20.23 22.23 5.91
CA LEU A 51 19.42 21.45 4.95
C LEU A 51 17.93 21.83 5.03
N PHE A 52 17.39 22.45 3.97
CA PHE A 52 15.96 22.83 3.87
C PHE A 52 15.17 21.82 3.03
N TRP A 53 14.27 21.05 3.66
CA TRP A 53 13.38 20.11 2.97
C TRP A 53 12.03 20.78 2.70
N ASN A 54 11.84 21.34 1.50
CA ASN A 54 10.54 21.86 1.09
C ASN A 54 9.67 20.73 0.51
N SER A 55 8.59 20.42 1.22
CA SER A 55 7.34 19.81 0.73
C SER A 55 7.36 18.35 0.27
N ILE A 56 7.39 17.39 1.20
CA ILE A 56 7.18 15.96 0.91
C ILE A 56 6.40 15.26 2.04
N SER A 57 5.09 15.51 2.15
CA SER A 57 4.27 14.98 3.27
C SER A 57 3.76 13.54 3.09
N CYS A 58 4.04 12.89 1.96
CA CYS A 58 3.71 11.47 1.74
C CYS A 58 4.83 10.64 1.08
N SER A 59 5.96 11.25 0.68
CA SER A 59 6.90 10.53 -0.20
C SER A 59 7.84 9.56 0.52
N PHE A 60 7.99 9.56 1.85
CA PHE A 60 8.92 8.58 2.48
C PHE A 60 8.43 7.13 2.42
N LEU A 61 7.13 6.88 2.62
CA LEU A 61 6.57 5.53 2.47
C LEU A 61 6.69 5.03 1.02
N LEU A 62 6.46 5.93 0.06
CA LEU A 62 6.49 5.62 -1.37
C LEU A 62 7.91 5.48 -1.91
N ILE A 63 8.85 6.32 -1.47
CA ILE A 63 10.28 6.20 -1.78
C ILE A 63 10.81 4.89 -1.19
N ALA A 64 10.44 4.57 0.05
CA ALA A 64 10.84 3.31 0.68
C ALA A 64 10.30 2.10 -0.08
N LEU A 65 9.04 2.15 -0.53
CA LEU A 65 8.46 1.07 -1.33
C LEU A 65 9.09 0.97 -2.72
N GLU A 66 9.29 2.11 -3.39
CA GLU A 66 9.93 2.21 -4.69
C GLU A 66 11.30 1.56 -4.68
N ILE A 67 12.15 1.96 -3.72
CA ILE A 67 13.50 1.42 -3.54
C ILE A 67 13.43 -0.08 -3.28
N ARG A 68 12.47 -0.54 -2.47
CA ARG A 68 12.39 -1.95 -2.06
C ARG A 68 11.83 -2.88 -3.14
N VAL A 69 10.78 -2.48 -3.85
CA VAL A 69 10.13 -3.30 -4.88
C VAL A 69 10.95 -3.38 -6.16
N TYR A 70 11.47 -2.25 -6.65
CA TYR A 70 12.22 -2.23 -7.91
C TYR A 70 13.67 -2.71 -7.76
N ASN A 71 14.23 -2.66 -6.54
CA ASN A 71 15.54 -3.26 -6.23
C ASN A 71 15.44 -4.57 -5.45
N ASP A 72 14.26 -5.21 -5.43
CA ASP A 72 14.09 -6.52 -4.78
C ASP A 72 15.07 -7.52 -5.38
N GLU A 73 15.89 -8.21 -4.59
CA GLU A 73 16.88 -9.18 -5.09
C GLU A 73 16.26 -10.33 -5.90
N GLU A 74 14.98 -10.65 -5.62
CA GLU A 74 14.22 -11.74 -6.22
C GLU A 74 13.69 -11.39 -7.62
N GLU A 75 14.28 -11.99 -8.65
CA GLU A 75 13.91 -11.75 -10.05
C GLU A 75 12.44 -12.11 -10.36
N TRP A 76 11.94 -13.19 -9.78
CA TRP A 76 10.56 -13.64 -10.00
C TRP A 76 9.54 -12.59 -9.54
N PHE A 77 9.86 -11.81 -8.51
CA PHE A 77 8.98 -10.74 -8.01
C PHE A 77 9.16 -9.46 -8.82
N ARG A 78 10.41 -9.04 -9.07
CA ARG A 78 10.69 -7.85 -9.91
C ARG A 78 10.04 -7.94 -11.28
N SER A 79 10.10 -9.12 -11.92
CA SER A 79 9.57 -9.34 -13.26
C SER A 79 8.06 -9.12 -13.38
N ILE A 80 7.31 -9.21 -12.28
CA ILE A 80 5.87 -8.86 -12.24
C ILE A 80 5.65 -7.41 -12.70
N PHE A 81 6.59 -6.51 -12.35
CA PHE A 81 6.50 -5.09 -12.62
C PHE A 81 7.22 -4.67 -13.92
N ALA A 82 7.84 -5.58 -14.66
CA ALA A 82 8.68 -5.26 -15.82
C ALA A 82 7.96 -4.48 -16.93
N ASN A 83 6.66 -4.71 -17.10
CA ASN A 83 5.83 -4.03 -18.09
C ASN A 83 5.15 -2.76 -17.56
N SER A 84 5.42 -2.37 -16.32
CA SER A 84 4.83 -1.19 -15.68
C SER A 84 5.85 -0.06 -15.60
N LYS A 85 5.45 1.14 -16.02
CA LYS A 85 6.27 2.35 -15.80
C LYS A 85 6.33 2.64 -14.30
N LYS A 86 7.55 2.75 -13.78
CA LYS A 86 7.82 2.92 -12.35
C LYS A 86 7.13 4.15 -11.77
N GLU A 87 7.25 5.28 -12.45
CA GLU A 87 6.68 6.56 -12.05
C GLU A 87 5.15 6.49 -11.98
N GLU A 88 4.53 5.79 -12.93
CA GLU A 88 3.07 5.61 -12.96
C GLU A 88 2.60 4.69 -11.82
N ALA A 89 3.35 3.61 -11.54
CA ALA A 89 3.02 2.70 -10.44
C ALA A 89 3.07 3.43 -9.08
N ILE A 90 4.08 4.28 -8.87
CA ILE A 90 4.21 5.11 -7.68
C ILE A 90 3.05 6.09 -7.56
N GLN A 91 2.76 6.83 -8.63
CA GLN A 91 1.65 7.78 -8.65
C GLN A 91 0.31 7.09 -8.38
N ASN A 92 0.05 5.96 -9.03
CA ASN A 92 -1.17 5.18 -8.85
C ASN A 92 -1.34 4.74 -7.39
N LEU A 93 -0.27 4.26 -6.76
CA LEU A 93 -0.33 3.80 -5.38
C LEU A 93 -0.50 4.95 -4.39
N TYR A 94 0.24 6.04 -4.59
CA TYR A 94 0.13 7.25 -3.79
C TYR A 94 -1.29 7.78 -3.75
N GLU A 95 -1.85 8.07 -4.93
CA GLU A 95 -3.17 8.65 -5.05
C GLU A 95 -4.25 7.73 -4.46
N PHE A 96 -4.11 6.41 -4.68
CA PHE A 96 -5.02 5.43 -4.10
C PHE A 96 -4.98 5.46 -2.56
N PHE A 97 -3.79 5.50 -1.95
CA PHE A 97 -3.67 5.54 -0.49
C PHE A 97 -4.10 6.87 0.11
N VAL A 98 -3.79 8.00 -0.53
CA VAL A 98 -4.28 9.31 -0.09
C VAL A 98 -5.80 9.31 -0.02
N GLU A 99 -6.45 8.90 -1.10
CA GLU A 99 -7.91 8.83 -1.16
C GLU A 99 -8.45 7.82 -0.14
N ARG A 100 -7.89 6.60 -0.09
CA ARG A 100 -8.36 5.52 0.80
C ARG A 100 -8.21 5.87 2.27
N MET A 101 -7.23 6.68 2.64
CA MET A 101 -6.96 7.08 4.04
C MET A 101 -7.71 8.36 4.45
N GLY A 102 -8.62 8.86 3.62
CA GLY A 102 -9.48 10.01 3.94
C GLY A 102 -8.97 11.36 3.44
N GLY A 103 -8.01 11.36 2.50
CA GLY A 103 -7.55 12.55 1.80
C GLY A 103 -8.38 12.88 0.55
N PRO A 104 -7.89 13.78 -0.32
CA PRO A 104 -8.55 14.13 -1.59
C PRO A 104 -8.69 12.95 -2.55
N THR A 105 -9.69 13.01 -3.43
CA THR A 105 -10.07 11.97 -4.41
C THR A 105 -9.16 11.90 -5.64
N LEU A 106 -7.84 11.98 -5.44
CA LEU A 106 -6.84 12.09 -6.51
C LEU A 106 -6.88 10.90 -7.48
N TYR A 107 -7.11 9.69 -6.97
CA TYR A 107 -7.10 8.49 -7.79
C TYR A 107 -8.36 8.43 -8.65
N SER A 108 -9.52 8.61 -8.01
CA SER A 108 -10.81 8.51 -8.68
C SER A 108 -11.00 9.63 -9.71
N GLU A 109 -10.49 10.84 -9.44
CA GLU A 109 -10.50 11.94 -10.41
C GLU A 109 -9.69 11.62 -11.67
N ARG A 110 -8.55 10.92 -11.55
CA ARG A 110 -7.67 10.61 -12.67
C ARG A 110 -7.99 9.28 -13.38
N LYS A 111 -8.40 8.26 -12.63
CA LYS A 111 -8.54 6.87 -13.13
C LYS A 111 -9.94 6.27 -12.95
N GLY A 112 -10.87 6.96 -12.28
CA GLY A 112 -12.17 6.42 -11.89
C GLY A 112 -12.04 5.35 -10.80
N ASP A 113 -13.01 4.43 -10.74
CA ASP A 113 -13.09 3.42 -9.68
C ASP A 113 -11.77 2.65 -9.48
N PRO A 114 -11.32 2.42 -8.23
CA PRO A 114 -10.12 1.65 -7.94
C PRO A 114 -10.11 0.26 -8.56
N ALA A 115 -11.26 -0.43 -8.60
CA ALA A 115 -11.48 -1.70 -9.28
C ALA A 115 -10.30 -2.70 -9.13
N LEU A 116 -9.82 -2.87 -7.90
CA LEU A 116 -8.51 -3.48 -7.60
C LEU A 116 -8.31 -4.85 -8.29
N ILE A 117 -9.28 -5.76 -8.20
CA ILE A 117 -9.19 -7.08 -8.87
C ILE A 117 -9.07 -6.94 -10.39
N GLY A 118 -9.87 -6.05 -11.00
CA GLY A 118 -9.86 -5.83 -12.44
C GLY A 118 -8.50 -5.31 -12.93
N ARG A 119 -7.91 -4.37 -12.20
CA ARG A 119 -6.61 -3.75 -12.53
C ARG A 119 -5.41 -4.65 -12.23
N HIS A 120 -5.56 -5.61 -11.31
CA HIS A 120 -4.51 -6.59 -11.00
C HIS A 120 -4.58 -7.86 -11.84
N ARG A 121 -5.63 -8.04 -12.66
CA ARG A 121 -5.82 -9.21 -13.56
C ARG A 121 -4.60 -9.55 -14.45
N PRO A 122 -3.81 -8.59 -14.97
CA PRO A 122 -2.64 -8.90 -15.79
C PRO A 122 -1.47 -9.51 -15.01
N PHE A 123 -1.44 -9.38 -13.68
CA PHE A 123 -0.32 -9.80 -12.86
C PHE A 123 -0.60 -11.15 -12.17
N PRO A 124 0.41 -12.00 -11.99
CA PRO A 124 0.27 -13.27 -11.27
C PRO A 124 0.27 -13.05 -9.75
N VAL A 125 -0.86 -12.57 -9.20
CA VAL A 125 -0.99 -12.27 -7.75
C VAL A 125 -1.24 -13.55 -6.94
N LYS A 126 -0.20 -14.38 -6.82
CA LYS A 126 -0.21 -15.60 -5.99
C LYS A 126 0.11 -15.29 -4.53
N HIS A 127 -0.12 -16.28 -3.65
CA HIS A 127 0.21 -16.20 -2.22
C HIS A 127 1.64 -15.70 -1.96
N GLN A 128 2.63 -16.24 -2.67
CA GLN A 128 4.04 -15.83 -2.52
C GLN A 128 4.27 -14.36 -2.91
N ALA A 129 3.62 -13.88 -3.97
CA ALA A 129 3.72 -12.48 -4.40
C ALA A 129 3.06 -11.53 -3.38
N ALA A 130 1.93 -11.93 -2.79
CA ALA A 130 1.28 -11.17 -1.72
C ALA A 130 2.20 -11.04 -0.49
N GLU A 131 2.77 -12.15 -0.01
CA GLU A 131 3.68 -12.10 1.15
C GLU A 131 4.96 -11.29 0.85
N ARG A 132 5.53 -11.39 -0.36
CA ARG A 132 6.71 -10.58 -0.74
C ARG A 132 6.39 -9.09 -0.79
N TRP A 133 5.22 -8.70 -1.31
CA TRP A 133 4.77 -7.32 -1.31
C TRP A 133 4.53 -6.80 0.13
N LEU A 134 3.92 -7.63 0.99
CA LEU A 134 3.69 -7.28 2.39
C LEU A 134 4.99 -7.09 3.17
N HIS A 135 6.01 -7.88 2.89
CA HIS A 135 7.34 -7.71 3.46
C HIS A 135 7.91 -6.30 3.16
N HIS A 136 7.79 -5.83 1.91
CA HIS A 136 8.25 -4.49 1.54
C HIS A 136 7.44 -3.39 2.20
N MET A 137 6.12 -3.58 2.34
CA MET A 137 5.25 -2.65 3.04
C MET A 137 5.57 -2.54 4.53
N GLU A 138 5.79 -3.67 5.19
CA GLU A 138 6.21 -3.72 6.59
C GLU A 138 7.54 -2.96 6.77
N LYS A 139 8.55 -3.27 5.95
CA LYS A 139 9.85 -2.59 6.00
C LYS A 139 9.76 -1.09 5.71
N ALA A 140 8.86 -0.68 4.82
CA ALA A 140 8.61 0.74 4.55
C ALA A 140 8.00 1.45 5.78
N LEU A 141 7.00 0.84 6.42
CA LEU A 141 6.39 1.37 7.64
C LEU A 141 7.35 1.38 8.83
N GLU A 142 8.15 0.33 9.01
CA GLU A 142 9.22 0.28 10.02
C GLU A 142 10.20 1.44 9.87
N SER A 143 10.62 1.73 8.63
CA SER A 143 11.51 2.85 8.32
C SER A 143 10.88 4.24 8.40
N THR A 144 9.59 4.33 8.74
CA THR A 144 8.88 5.62 8.86
C THR A 144 8.65 5.95 10.34
N PRO A 145 9.47 6.81 10.96
CA PRO A 145 9.49 7.00 12.42
C PRO A 145 8.32 7.83 12.95
N TYR A 146 7.70 8.67 12.11
CA TYR A 146 6.63 9.59 12.51
C TYR A 146 5.22 8.97 12.46
N ILE A 147 5.11 7.71 12.05
CA ILE A 147 3.84 6.96 12.10
C ILE A 147 3.79 6.21 13.43
N ASP A 148 2.74 6.43 14.20
CA ASP A 148 2.55 5.75 15.48
C ASP A 148 2.18 4.26 15.30
N ALA A 149 2.42 3.45 16.33
CA ALA A 149 2.24 2.01 16.28
C ALA A 149 0.79 1.59 15.96
N ASP A 150 -0.22 2.30 16.48
CA ASP A 150 -1.63 2.04 16.17
C ASP A 150 -1.93 2.27 14.68
N SER A 151 -1.46 3.38 14.12
CA SER A 151 -1.58 3.64 12.68
C SER A 151 -0.86 2.59 11.84
N LYS A 152 0.37 2.18 12.20
CA LYS A 152 1.11 1.11 11.48
C LYS A 152 0.33 -0.20 11.50
N LEU A 153 -0.24 -0.57 12.65
CA LEU A 153 -1.02 -1.80 12.80
C LEU A 153 -2.27 -1.77 11.92
N LYS A 154 -3.05 -0.68 11.96
CA LYS A 154 -4.26 -0.52 11.13
C LYS A 154 -3.93 -0.60 9.64
N ILE A 155 -2.88 0.10 9.21
CA ILE A 155 -2.41 0.09 7.81
C ILE A 155 -1.99 -1.34 7.40
N MET A 156 -1.21 -2.04 8.22
CA MET A 156 -0.77 -3.41 7.90
C MET A 156 -1.92 -4.41 7.87
N LYS A 157 -2.90 -4.30 8.77
CA LYS A 157 -4.12 -5.14 8.73
C LYS A 157 -4.87 -4.94 7.41
N PHE A 158 -5.08 -3.69 7.00
CA PHE A 158 -5.68 -3.35 5.72
C PHE A 158 -4.88 -3.94 4.55
N PHE A 159 -3.57 -3.68 4.49
CA PHE A 159 -2.69 -4.17 3.44
C PHE A 159 -2.71 -5.71 3.33
N ARG A 160 -2.58 -6.41 4.46
CA ARG A 160 -2.58 -7.88 4.49
C ARG A 160 -3.90 -8.43 3.96
N HIS A 161 -5.02 -7.95 4.48
CA HIS A 161 -6.33 -8.39 4.03
C HIS A 161 -6.56 -8.11 2.53
N THR A 162 -6.23 -6.90 2.06
CA THR A 162 -6.38 -6.53 0.65
C THR A 162 -5.46 -7.31 -0.29
N ALA A 163 -4.23 -7.64 0.14
CA ALA A 163 -3.33 -8.49 -0.65
C ALA A 163 -3.94 -9.88 -0.88
N PHE A 164 -4.47 -10.52 0.17
CA PHE A 164 -5.14 -11.82 0.04
C PHE A 164 -6.50 -11.75 -0.67
N PHE A 165 -7.19 -10.61 -0.62
CA PHE A 165 -8.36 -10.35 -1.47
C PHE A 165 -8.02 -10.36 -2.96
N LEU A 166 -6.86 -9.81 -3.34
CA LEU A 166 -6.36 -9.89 -4.72
C LEU A 166 -5.96 -11.32 -5.10
N VAL A 167 -5.33 -12.06 -4.20
CA VAL A 167 -5.01 -13.49 -4.41
C VAL A 167 -6.28 -14.31 -4.68
N ALA A 168 -7.34 -14.08 -3.88
CA ALA A 168 -8.62 -14.73 -4.09
C ALA A 168 -9.25 -14.34 -5.44
N GLY A 169 -9.08 -13.07 -5.86
CA GLY A 169 -9.50 -12.59 -7.17
C GLY A 169 -8.78 -13.26 -8.34
N ASP A 170 -7.45 -13.45 -8.25
CA ASP A 170 -6.67 -14.16 -9.27
C ASP A 170 -7.03 -15.64 -9.35
N GLU A 171 -7.29 -16.29 -8.21
CA GLU A 171 -7.72 -17.69 -8.20
C GLU A 171 -9.06 -17.88 -8.93
N LEU A 172 -10.05 -17.02 -8.70
CA LEU A 172 -11.35 -17.10 -9.41
C LEU A 172 -11.20 -16.92 -10.92
N LYS A 173 -10.32 -16.02 -11.37
CA LYS A 173 -9.99 -15.88 -12.79
C LYS A 173 -9.46 -17.20 -13.37
N ASN A 174 -8.50 -17.84 -12.68
CA ASN A 174 -7.89 -19.09 -13.14
C ASN A 174 -8.89 -20.25 -13.15
N GLN A 175 -9.88 -20.26 -12.26
CA GLN A 175 -10.98 -21.23 -12.27
C GLN A 175 -11.91 -21.03 -13.48
N ASN A 176 -12.32 -19.78 -13.76
CA ASN A 176 -13.20 -19.46 -14.88
C ASN A 176 -12.56 -19.71 -16.25
N GLN A 177 -11.22 -19.64 -16.35
CA GLN A 177 -10.49 -19.95 -17.59
C GLN A 177 -10.29 -21.45 -17.84
N ARG A 178 -10.55 -22.30 -16.83
CA ARG A 178 -10.40 -23.77 -16.90
C ARG A 178 -11.70 -24.50 -17.23
N VAL A 179 -12.82 -23.80 -17.30
CA VAL A 179 -14.10 -24.37 -17.72
C VAL A 179 -14.16 -24.30 -19.25
N PRO A 180 -14.25 -25.44 -19.97
CA PRO A 180 -14.35 -25.48 -21.43
C PRO A 180 -15.62 -24.81 -21.97
#